data_AF-A0A530GPZ0-F1
#
_entry.id   AF-A0A530GPZ0-F1
#
_cell.length_a   1.000
_cell.length_b   1.000
_cell.length_c   1.000
_cell.angle_alpha   90.00
_cell.angle_beta   90.00
_cell.angle_gamma   90.00
#
_symmetry.space_group_name_H-M   'P 1'
#
loop_
_entity.id
_entity.type
_entity.pdbx_description
1 polymer ?
#
loop_
_entity_poly.entity_id
_entity_poly.type
_entity_poly.pdbx_seq_one_letter_code
_entity_poly.pdbx_strand_id
1 'polypeptide(L)' 'MKLLTCPMNSPRNIDEFQSFGPMRARPDPNATADRDWSRHLFRAENRKGIVVEWWR' A
#
# COMPACT_ATOMS: atom_id res chain seq x y z
N MET A 1 -3.99 19.60 7.67
CA MET A 1 -3.03 18.91 6.79
C MET A 1 -2.24 17.90 7.60
N LYS A 2 -2.05 16.66 7.14
CA LYS A 2 -1.22 15.67 7.88
C LYS A 2 0.26 15.87 7.52
N LEU A 3 1.14 15.41 8.41
CA LEU A 3 2.59 15.34 8.17
C LEU A 3 3.00 13.87 8.01
N LEU A 4 3.80 13.59 6.99
CA LEU A 4 4.42 12.29 6.76
C LEU A 4 5.93 12.42 7.01
N THR A 5 6.48 11.55 7.86
CA THR A 5 7.92 11.52 8.15
C THR A 5 8.64 10.77 7.04
N CYS A 6 9.12 11.51 6.03
CA CYS A 6 9.88 10.93 4.94
C CYS A 6 11.24 10.45 5.48
N PRO A 7 11.66 9.21 5.20
CA PRO A 7 12.95 8.69 5.65
C PRO A 7 14.16 9.52 5.18
N MET A 8 14.02 10.22 4.04
CA MET A 8 15.10 11.01 3.44
C MET A 8 14.98 12.52 3.72
N ASN A 9 13.76 13.03 3.88
CA ASN A 9 13.49 14.48 3.89
C ASN A 9 12.82 14.98 5.18
N SER A 10 12.79 14.16 6.25
CA SER A 10 12.15 14.50 7.53
C SER A 10 10.63 14.76 7.39
N PRO A 11 9.91 15.32 8.37
CA PRO A 11 8.49 15.62 8.23
C PRO A 11 8.18 16.59 7.08
N ARG A 12 7.30 16.15 6.18
CA ARG A 12 6.81 16.90 5.01
C ARG A 12 5.29 16.92 4.98
N ASN A 13 4.71 17.83 4.22
CA ASN A 13 3.26 17.85 4.02
C ASN A 13 2.83 16.58 3.28
N ILE A 14 1.79 15.89 3.76
CA ILE A 14 1.33 14.63 3.14
C ILE A 14 0.90 14.80 1.69
N ASP A 15 0.46 16.00 1.28
CA ASP A 15 0.02 16.29 -0.08
C ASP A 15 1.17 16.27 -1.11
N GLU A 16 2.42 16.23 -0.64
CA GLU A 16 3.59 16.02 -1.50
C GLU A 16 3.73 14.56 -1.96
N PHE A 17 3.02 13.64 -1.33
CA PHE A 17 3.16 12.20 -1.54
C PHE A 17 1.91 11.58 -2.18
N GLN A 18 2.13 10.53 -2.95
CA GLN A 18 1.07 9.70 -3.51
C GLN A 18 0.85 8.46 -2.64
N SER A 19 -0.38 8.22 -2.20
CA SER A 19 -0.77 6.97 -1.53
C SER A 19 -0.93 5.84 -2.54
N PHE A 20 -0.34 4.69 -2.25
CA PHE A 20 -0.52 3.43 -2.99
C PHE A 20 -1.42 2.44 -2.23
N GLY A 21 -1.95 2.84 -1.07
CA GLY A 21 -2.81 2.01 -0.23
C GLY A 21 -2.04 0.97 0.59
N PRO A 22 -2.72 -0.06 1.12
CA PRO A 22 -2.14 -1.02 2.04
C PRO A 22 -1.02 -1.84 1.39
N MET A 23 0.00 -2.17 2.18
CA MET A 23 1.06 -3.08 1.77
C MET A 23 0.49 -4.48 1.49
N ARG A 24 0.88 -5.08 0.37
CA ARG A 24 0.44 -6.42 -0.04
C ARG A 24 1.63 -7.28 -0.44
N ALA A 25 1.57 -8.57 -0.11
CA ALA A 25 2.49 -9.54 -0.68
C ALA A 25 2.26 -9.67 -2.19
N ARG A 26 3.34 -9.80 -2.95
CA ARG A 26 3.28 -10.08 -4.38
C ARG A 26 3.38 -11.60 -4.60
N PRO A 27 2.30 -12.27 -5.01
CA PRO A 27 2.35 -13.69 -5.30
C PRO A 27 3.11 -13.95 -6.61
N ASP A 28 3.69 -15.15 -6.74
CA ASP A 28 4.32 -15.59 -8.00
C ASP A 28 3.24 -15.77 -9.07
N PRO A 29 3.28 -15.00 -10.18
CA PRO A 29 2.28 -15.08 -11.24
C PRO A 29 2.25 -16.44 -11.96
N ASN A 30 3.35 -17.21 -11.92
CA ASN A 30 3.43 -18.51 -12.61
C ASN A 30 2.95 -19.69 -11.75
N ALA A 31 2.85 -19.50 -10.43
CA ALA A 31 2.49 -20.54 -9.48
C ALA A 31 1.14 -20.28 -8.76
N THR A 32 0.50 -19.14 -9.03
CA THR A 32 -0.74 -18.72 -8.37
C THR A 32 -1.97 -19.07 -9.20
N ALA A 33 -3.00 -19.63 -8.56
CA ALA A 33 -4.28 -19.88 -9.20
C ALA A 33 -5.02 -18.58 -9.55
N ASP A 34 -5.77 -18.55 -10.66
CA ASP A 34 -6.51 -17.38 -11.15
C ASP A 34 -7.40 -16.71 -10.09
N ARG A 35 -8.02 -17.50 -9.21
CA ARG A 35 -8.85 -16.98 -8.11
C ARG A 35 -8.02 -16.11 -7.16
N ASP A 36 -6.82 -16.55 -6.83
CA ASP A 36 -5.98 -15.86 -5.86
C ASP A 36 -5.23 -14.70 -6.55
N TRP A 37 -4.92 -14.85 -7.85
CA TRP A 37 -4.41 -13.76 -8.68
C TRP A 37 -5.41 -12.61 -8.82
N SER A 38 -6.69 -12.90 -9.11
CA SER A 38 -7.73 -11.86 -9.20
C SER A 38 -7.96 -11.14 -7.87
N ARG A 39 -7.81 -11.84 -6.74
CA ARG A 39 -7.82 -11.20 -5.41
C ARG A 39 -6.64 -10.25 -5.24
N HIS A 40 -5.44 -10.65 -5.64
CA HIS A 40 -4.25 -9.78 -5.57
C HIS A 40 -4.41 -8.49 -6.41
N LEU A 41 -4.93 -8.62 -7.64
CA LEU A 41 -5.12 -7.50 -8.56
C LEU A 41 -6.21 -6.52 -8.10
N PHE A 42 -7.37 -7.05 -7.69
CA PHE A 42 -8.58 -6.23 -7.53
C PHE A 42 -9.04 -6.04 -6.09
N ARG A 43 -8.44 -6.73 -5.11
CA ARG A 43 -8.84 -6.60 -3.70
C ARG A 43 -7.73 -6.06 -2.82
N ALA A 44 -8.12 -5.17 -1.91
CA ALA A 44 -7.27 -4.54 -0.91
C ALA A 44 -7.78 -4.87 0.49
N GLU A 45 -6.88 -4.95 1.46
CA GLU A 45 -7.29 -4.84 2.86
C GLU A 45 -7.81 -3.43 3.14
N ASN A 46 -8.95 -3.33 3.82
CA ASN A 46 -9.53 -2.05 4.24
C ASN A 46 -9.91 -2.11 5.71
N ARG A 47 -8.88 -2.32 6.55
CA ARG A 47 -9.08 -2.48 7.99
C ARG A 47 -9.44 -1.14 8.64
N LYS A 48 -10.48 -1.12 9.45
CA LYS A 48 -10.72 -0.03 10.41
C LYS A 48 -9.71 -0.14 11.55
N GLY A 49 -8.74 0.77 11.60
CA GLY A 49 -7.71 0.80 12.65
C GLY A 49 -6.33 1.09 12.07
N ILE A 50 -5.30 0.56 12.74
CA ILE A 50 -3.91 0.69 12.28
C ILE A 50 -3.73 -0.14 11.00
N VAL A 51 -3.13 0.48 9.99
CA VAL A 51 -2.81 -0.11 8.68
C VAL A 51 -1.34 0.11 8.35
N VAL A 52 -0.75 -0.84 7.62
CA VAL A 52 0.57 -0.69 7.00
C VAL A 52 0.36 -0.40 5.53
N GLU A 53 0.91 0.71 5.04
CA GLU A 53 0.61 1.26 3.71
C GLU A 53 1.86 1.81 3.01
N TRP A 54 1.74 1.98 1.69
CA TRP A 54 2.79 2.49 0.82
C TRP A 54 2.54 3.94 0.40
N TRP A 55 3.61 4.74 0.45
CA TRP A 55 3.67 6.13 0.02
C TRP A 55 4.90 6.34 -0.87
N ARG A 56 4.77 7.19 -1.90
CA ARG A 56 5.91 7.69 -2.70
C ARG A 56 5.92 9.21 -2.74
#